data_AF-A0A0W0S9G2-F1
#
_entry.id   AF-A0A0W0S9G2-F1
#
_cell.length_a   1.000
_cell.length_b   1.000
_cell.length_c   1.000
_cell.angle_alpha   90.00
_cell.angle_beta   90.00
_cell.angle_gamma   90.00
#
_symmetry.space_group_name_H-M   'P 1'
#
loop_
_entity.id
_entity.type
_entity.pdbx_description
1 polymer ?
#
loop_
_entity_poly.entity_id
_entity_poly.type
_entity_poly.pdbx_seq_one_letter_code
_entity_poly.pdbx_strand_id
1 'polypeptide(L)'
;MLFTELLHKKSAPSAVQGRIYFRSDSRPPELIFKEGFVPRIKAYGKDWWKEAIKSRGYINDRGIDDKAVDADPAVCICMSTKIESAAIFPLDNEETYIYAIALPDFTQIEYVGSGDGEVHLSRTQDTPTDNKEIVVDLNELQTVQTRNINDFFKSSMTLSAGWPLHAYEAIAFQVLPSSIICAIKCTRKMAEEQLSSASVDKKITLHGDIMQNLNFCDAQILKVGAAHHLRYTTIDYSLQRTQAIQQLTELKKMNDIKTPNRHYGFGGKTF
;
A
#
# COMPACT_ATOMS: atom_id res chain seq x y z
N MET A 1 -36.36 44.04 16.04
CA MET A 1 -36.07 42.60 16.19
C MET A 1 -35.56 42.10 14.85
N LEU A 2 -34.24 41.95 14.71
CA LEU A 2 -33.62 41.28 13.57
C LEU A 2 -33.56 39.78 13.89
N PHE A 3 -34.23 38.96 13.09
CA PHE A 3 -33.99 37.51 13.07
C PHE A 3 -32.94 37.23 11.99
N THR A 4 -31.74 36.91 12.45
CA THR A 4 -30.65 36.35 11.64
C THR A 4 -30.97 34.89 11.33
N GLU A 5 -31.17 34.58 10.06
CA GLU A 5 -31.16 33.20 9.57
C GLU A 5 -29.74 32.65 9.69
N LEU A 6 -29.52 31.83 10.72
CA LEU A 6 -28.38 30.93 10.83
C LEU A 6 -28.51 29.86 9.75
N LEU A 7 -27.94 30.14 8.58
CA LEU A 7 -27.57 29.15 7.59
C LEU A 7 -26.62 28.14 8.25
N HIS A 8 -27.20 27.05 8.76
CA HIS A 8 -26.48 25.84 9.04
C HIS A 8 -25.94 25.33 7.69
N LYS A 9 -24.67 25.65 7.43
CA LYS A 9 -23.85 24.91 6.48
C LYS A 9 -23.87 23.46 6.99
N LYS A 10 -24.77 22.63 6.44
CA LYS A 10 -24.63 21.18 6.52
C LYS A 10 -23.20 20.89 6.02
N SER A 11 -22.32 20.49 6.93
CA SER A 11 -21.05 19.89 6.53
C SER A 11 -21.42 18.76 5.58
N ALA A 12 -20.92 18.82 4.35
CA ALA A 12 -21.03 17.67 3.46
C ALA A 12 -20.47 16.46 4.23
N PRO A 13 -21.12 15.29 4.19
CA PRO A 13 -20.54 14.07 4.75
C PRO A 13 -19.12 13.94 4.20
N SER A 14 -18.15 13.64 5.07
CA SER A 14 -16.75 13.47 4.65
C SER A 14 -16.72 12.54 3.45
N ALA A 15 -16.33 13.09 2.29
CA ALA A 15 -16.26 12.29 1.07
C ALA A 15 -15.23 11.17 1.29
N VAL A 16 -15.54 9.97 0.79
CA VAL A 16 -14.57 8.87 0.78
C VAL A 16 -13.32 9.37 0.07
N GLN A 17 -12.18 9.28 0.75
CA GLN A 17 -10.94 9.87 0.26
C GLN A 17 -10.17 8.87 -0.61
N GLY A 18 -9.57 9.39 -1.67
CA GLY A 18 -8.61 8.66 -2.48
C GLY A 18 -7.18 8.83 -1.97
N ARG A 19 -6.33 7.84 -2.24
CA ARG A 19 -4.89 7.89 -1.95
C ARG A 19 -4.07 7.45 -3.17
N ILE A 20 -2.85 7.99 -3.26
CA ILE A 20 -1.84 7.53 -4.21
C ILE A 20 -1.06 6.37 -3.60
N TYR A 21 -0.98 5.29 -4.35
CA TYR A 21 -0.14 4.14 -4.09
C TYR A 21 0.87 4.00 -5.21
N PHE A 22 1.99 3.38 -4.89
CA PHE A 22 3.08 3.15 -5.81
C PHE A 22 3.42 1.67 -5.84
N ARG A 23 3.61 1.14 -7.03
CA ARG A 23 4.07 -0.22 -7.26
C ARG A 23 5.07 -0.20 -8.37
N SER A 24 6.15 -0.94 -8.23
CA SER A 24 7.03 -1.20 -9.34
C SER A 24 6.78 -2.58 -9.96
N ASP A 25 7.11 -2.70 -11.24
CA ASP A 25 6.97 -3.94 -12.00
C ASP A 25 7.95 -3.90 -13.17
N SER A 26 8.43 -5.07 -13.61
CA SER A 26 9.29 -5.19 -14.79
C SER A 26 8.50 -5.13 -16.10
N ARG A 27 7.19 -5.42 -16.05
CA ARG A 27 6.30 -5.31 -17.20
C ARG A 27 6.19 -3.85 -17.63
N PRO A 28 6.15 -3.56 -18.94
CA PRO A 28 6.18 -2.20 -19.43
C PRO A 28 4.77 -1.56 -19.43
N PRO A 29 4.68 -0.21 -19.46
CA PRO A 29 3.41 0.50 -19.33
C PRO A 29 2.39 0.19 -20.43
N GLU A 30 2.83 -0.13 -21.65
CA GLU A 30 1.94 -0.52 -22.75
C GLU A 30 1.11 -1.76 -22.40
N LEU A 31 1.66 -2.66 -21.58
CA LEU A 31 0.96 -3.84 -21.08
C LEU A 31 0.11 -3.50 -19.85
N ILE A 32 0.72 -2.86 -18.84
CA ILE A 32 0.08 -2.61 -17.55
C ILE A 32 -1.09 -1.62 -17.67
N PHE A 33 -1.00 -0.61 -18.53
CA PHE A 33 -2.11 0.33 -18.77
C PHE A 33 -3.31 -0.32 -19.48
N LYS A 34 -3.15 -1.52 -20.04
CA LYS A 34 -4.24 -2.28 -20.66
C LYS A 34 -4.82 -3.34 -19.73
N GLU A 35 -3.96 -4.01 -18.95
CA GLU A 35 -4.35 -5.19 -18.17
C GLU A 35 -4.52 -4.93 -16.68
N GLY A 36 -3.84 -3.91 -16.15
CA GLY A 36 -3.76 -3.65 -14.73
C GLY A 36 -2.90 -4.68 -13.99
N PHE A 37 -3.13 -4.80 -12.69
CA PHE A 37 -2.50 -5.79 -11.83
C PHE A 37 -3.55 -6.75 -11.28
N VAL A 38 -3.34 -8.04 -11.51
CA VAL A 38 -4.22 -9.11 -11.01
C VAL A 38 -3.41 -10.14 -10.23
N PRO A 39 -3.97 -10.70 -9.15
CA PRO A 39 -3.29 -11.71 -8.37
C PRO A 39 -3.26 -13.02 -9.16
N ARG A 40 -2.24 -13.84 -8.89
CA ARG A 40 -2.07 -15.15 -9.55
C ARG A 40 -3.15 -16.14 -9.10
N ILE A 41 -3.53 -16.07 -7.83
CA ILE A 41 -4.54 -16.92 -7.20
C ILE A 41 -5.78 -16.06 -6.89
N LYS A 42 -6.91 -16.40 -7.50
CA LYS A 42 -8.19 -15.65 -7.42
C LYS A 42 -9.26 -16.36 -6.59
N ALA A 43 -8.90 -17.42 -5.87
CA ALA A 43 -9.84 -18.37 -5.27
C ALA A 43 -10.51 -17.90 -3.96
N TYR A 44 -9.94 -16.90 -3.28
CA TYR A 44 -10.26 -16.62 -1.88
C TYR A 44 -11.45 -15.67 -1.64
N GLY A 45 -12.19 -15.31 -2.68
CA GLY A 45 -13.47 -14.62 -2.57
C GLY A 45 -13.42 -13.35 -1.70
N LYS A 46 -14.23 -13.32 -0.63
CA LYS A 46 -14.35 -12.17 0.29
C LYS A 46 -13.19 -12.10 1.30
N ASP A 47 -12.54 -13.20 1.63
CA ASP A 47 -11.51 -13.25 2.68
C ASP A 47 -10.08 -13.26 2.12
N TRP A 48 -9.91 -12.81 0.87
CA TRP A 48 -8.61 -12.75 0.20
C TRP A 48 -7.54 -12.07 1.03
N TRP A 49 -7.89 -11.04 1.81
CA TRP A 49 -6.94 -10.27 2.61
C TRP A 49 -6.39 -11.07 3.79
N LYS A 50 -7.19 -11.94 4.42
CA LYS A 50 -6.74 -12.85 5.49
C LYS A 50 -5.76 -13.90 4.96
N GLU A 51 -5.98 -14.33 3.72
CA GLU A 51 -5.10 -15.26 3.02
C GLU A 51 -3.83 -14.56 2.52
N ALA A 52 -3.95 -13.33 2.04
CA ALA A 52 -2.83 -12.50 1.61
C ALA A 52 -1.85 -12.23 2.76
N ILE A 53 -2.33 -12.03 3.98
CA ILE A 53 -1.46 -11.88 5.16
C ILE A 53 -1.20 -13.22 5.86
N LYS A 54 -1.49 -14.37 5.22
CA LYS A 54 -1.35 -15.72 5.80
C LYS A 54 -1.66 -15.75 7.29
N SER A 55 -2.94 -15.64 7.64
CA SER A 55 -3.49 -15.77 9.01
C SER A 55 -3.02 -16.98 9.86
N ARG A 56 -2.14 -17.83 9.32
CA ARG A 56 -1.46 -18.94 10.00
C ARG A 56 -0.53 -18.52 11.14
N GLY A 57 -0.24 -17.24 11.32
CA GLY A 57 0.52 -16.71 12.47
C GLY A 57 -0.30 -16.49 13.75
N TYR A 58 -1.63 -16.67 13.72
CA TYR A 58 -2.55 -16.31 14.82
C TYR A 58 -2.90 -17.48 15.74
N ILE A 59 -1.96 -18.35 16.07
CA ILE A 59 -2.19 -19.38 17.11
C ILE A 59 -1.43 -18.95 18.37
N ASN A 60 -2.20 -18.39 19.31
CA ASN A 60 -1.87 -17.94 20.66
C ASN A 60 -1.35 -16.49 20.78
N ASP A 61 -2.22 -15.62 21.31
CA ASP A 61 -2.05 -14.48 22.22
C ASP A 61 -1.01 -13.37 21.94
N ARG A 62 0.04 -13.64 21.16
CA ARG A 62 1.13 -12.70 20.86
C ARG A 62 1.77 -12.91 19.48
N GLY A 63 1.36 -13.93 18.72
CA GLY A 63 2.06 -14.34 17.51
C GLY A 63 3.47 -14.81 17.85
N ILE A 64 3.60 -16.07 18.29
CA ILE A 64 4.93 -16.69 18.48
C ILE A 64 5.52 -17.00 17.09
N ASP A 65 5.85 -15.93 16.39
CA ASP A 65 6.76 -15.87 15.24
C ASP A 65 7.73 -14.75 15.60
N ASP A 66 9.03 -14.95 15.38
CA ASP A 66 10.05 -13.93 15.64
C ASP A 66 10.01 -12.81 14.57
N LYS A 67 8.98 -12.82 13.70
CA LYS A 67 8.82 -11.98 12.53
C LYS A 67 7.39 -11.46 12.42
N ALA A 68 7.28 -10.21 11.97
CA ALA A 68 6.02 -9.66 11.52
C ALA A 68 5.58 -10.30 10.18
N VAL A 69 4.31 -10.15 9.87
CA VAL A 69 3.67 -10.83 8.74
C VAL A 69 3.99 -10.16 7.40
N ASP A 70 4.24 -10.98 6.38
CA ASP A 70 4.46 -10.55 5.00
C ASP A 70 3.21 -10.83 4.14
N ALA A 71 2.98 -9.97 3.14
CA ALA A 71 2.00 -10.24 2.10
C ALA A 71 2.40 -11.41 1.19
N ASP A 72 1.43 -12.22 0.78
CA ASP A 72 1.56 -13.22 -0.28
C ASP A 72 1.22 -12.60 -1.64
N PRO A 73 2.22 -12.29 -2.49
CA PRO A 73 2.01 -11.66 -3.78
C PRO A 73 1.33 -12.57 -4.80
N ALA A 74 1.15 -13.86 -4.50
CA ALA A 74 0.31 -14.73 -5.32
C ALA A 74 -1.18 -14.40 -5.13
N VAL A 75 -1.56 -13.85 -3.98
CA VAL A 75 -2.96 -13.64 -3.59
C VAL A 75 -3.39 -12.17 -3.68
N CYS A 76 -2.44 -11.24 -3.59
CA CYS A 76 -2.71 -9.80 -3.65
C CYS A 76 -1.68 -9.03 -4.48
N ILE A 77 -1.98 -7.75 -4.70
CA ILE A 77 -1.08 -6.77 -5.27
C ILE A 77 -0.48 -5.95 -4.12
N CYS A 78 0.80 -6.16 -3.85
CA CYS A 78 1.58 -5.34 -2.92
C CYS A 78 1.90 -3.98 -3.55
N MET A 79 1.74 -2.92 -2.76
CA MET A 79 2.00 -1.54 -3.11
C MET A 79 2.60 -0.83 -1.90
N SER A 80 3.04 0.41 -2.10
CA SER A 80 3.54 1.29 -1.05
C SER A 80 2.83 2.63 -1.11
N THR A 81 2.60 3.27 0.03
CA THR A 81 2.14 4.68 0.06
C THR A 81 3.27 5.69 -0.19
N LYS A 82 4.51 5.22 -0.24
CA LYS A 82 5.71 6.02 -0.51
C LYS A 82 6.48 5.50 -1.72
N ILE A 83 6.85 6.41 -2.61
CA ILE A 83 7.55 6.08 -3.85
C ILE A 83 8.98 5.55 -3.63
N GLU A 84 9.72 6.09 -2.67
CA GLU A 84 11.05 5.60 -2.31
C GLU A 84 11.03 4.14 -1.83
N SER A 85 9.89 3.72 -1.28
CA SER A 85 9.63 2.35 -0.85
C SER A 85 9.08 1.47 -1.98
N ALA A 86 8.43 2.05 -2.99
CA ALA A 86 7.88 1.30 -4.12
C ALA A 86 8.96 0.61 -4.95
N ALA A 87 10.12 1.24 -5.12
CA ALA A 87 11.24 0.64 -5.86
C ALA A 87 12.06 -0.36 -5.02
N ILE A 88 11.57 -0.73 -3.83
CA ILE A 88 12.04 -1.93 -3.11
C ILE A 88 11.63 -3.21 -3.89
N PHE A 89 10.53 -3.16 -4.62
CA PHE A 89 10.08 -4.15 -5.60
C PHE A 89 10.64 -3.70 -6.99
N PRO A 90 10.91 -4.52 -8.03
CA PRO A 90 11.34 -5.91 -8.11
C PRO A 90 12.77 -6.17 -7.60
N LEU A 91 13.20 -7.44 -7.69
CA LEU A 91 14.50 -7.97 -7.31
C LEU A 91 15.64 -7.46 -8.22
N ASP A 92 16.71 -6.95 -7.59
CA ASP A 92 18.02 -6.60 -8.17
C ASP A 92 18.09 -5.64 -9.36
N ASN A 93 19.29 -5.48 -9.92
CA ASN A 93 19.80 -4.37 -10.74
C ASN A 93 19.15 -4.26 -12.14
N GLU A 94 17.85 -4.48 -12.24
CA GLU A 94 17.11 -4.55 -13.49
C GLU A 94 16.47 -3.18 -13.85
N GLU A 95 16.22 -3.00 -15.14
CA GLU A 95 15.37 -1.91 -15.61
C GLU A 95 13.92 -2.22 -15.25
N THR A 96 13.26 -1.30 -14.54
CA THR A 96 11.89 -1.51 -14.05
C THR A 96 11.08 -0.23 -14.21
N TYR A 97 9.78 -0.31 -13.93
CA TYR A 97 8.88 0.84 -13.99
C TYR A 97 8.24 1.04 -12.62
N ILE A 98 8.11 2.30 -12.18
CA ILE A 98 7.28 2.68 -11.04
C ILE A 98 5.96 3.19 -11.56
N TYR A 99 4.87 2.58 -11.12
CA TYR A 99 3.49 2.93 -11.42
C TYR A 99 2.88 3.70 -10.25
N ALA A 100 2.28 4.86 -10.54
CA ALA A 100 1.43 5.58 -9.61
C ALA A 100 -0.03 5.18 -9.81
N ILE A 101 -0.72 4.87 -8.72
CA ILE A 101 -2.03 4.22 -8.70
C ILE A 101 -2.94 5.02 -7.77
N ALA A 102 -4.15 5.34 -8.22
CA ALA A 102 -5.19 5.95 -7.39
C ALA A 102 -6.21 4.91 -6.97
N LEU A 103 -6.37 4.72 -5.66
CA LEU A 103 -7.33 3.80 -5.07
C LEU A 103 -7.98 4.44 -3.84
N PRO A 104 -9.07 3.85 -3.30
CA PRO A 104 -9.65 4.32 -2.04
C PRO A 104 -8.60 4.29 -0.92
N ASP A 105 -8.79 5.12 0.11
CA ASP A 105 -7.94 5.06 1.29
C ASP A 105 -7.94 3.66 1.93
N PHE A 106 -6.86 3.31 2.61
CA PHE A 106 -6.69 1.98 3.15
C PHE A 106 -7.63 1.73 4.33
N THR A 107 -7.99 0.47 4.51
CA THR A 107 -8.75 -0.05 5.63
C THR A 107 -7.78 -0.73 6.60
N GLN A 108 -7.81 -0.31 7.86
CA GLN A 108 -6.92 -0.85 8.88
C GLN A 108 -7.33 -2.26 9.31
N ILE A 109 -6.35 -3.04 9.76
CA ILE A 109 -6.56 -4.32 10.41
C ILE A 109 -6.50 -4.10 11.93
N GLU A 110 -7.50 -4.60 12.64
CA GLU A 110 -7.59 -4.56 14.10
C GLU A 110 -7.56 -5.97 14.69
N TYR A 111 -6.96 -6.12 15.87
CA TYR A 111 -7.01 -7.35 16.64
C TYR A 111 -8.34 -7.48 17.39
N VAL A 112 -8.93 -8.68 17.34
CA VAL A 112 -10.16 -9.03 18.07
C VAL A 112 -9.77 -9.49 19.48
N GLY A 113 -10.16 -8.69 20.48
CA GLY A 113 -10.02 -9.05 21.89
C GLY A 113 -8.58 -9.21 22.38
N SER A 114 -8.46 -9.68 23.62
CA SER A 114 -7.19 -10.01 24.26
C SER A 114 -7.01 -11.52 24.29
N GLY A 115 -6.62 -12.11 23.15
CA GLY A 115 -5.71 -13.26 23.22
C GLY A 115 -5.77 -14.39 22.20
N ASP A 116 -6.67 -14.33 21.23
CA ASP A 116 -6.72 -15.37 20.19
C ASP A 116 -5.95 -14.99 18.92
N GLY A 117 -5.41 -13.77 18.86
CA GLY A 117 -4.71 -13.25 17.68
C GLY A 117 -5.62 -13.04 16.46
N GLU A 118 -6.94 -13.24 16.60
CA GLU A 118 -7.88 -13.02 15.51
C GLU A 118 -7.85 -11.55 15.05
N VAL A 119 -8.02 -11.33 13.75
CA VAL A 119 -8.03 -10.00 13.15
C VAL A 119 -9.27 -9.75 12.30
N HIS A 120 -9.69 -8.49 12.25
CA HIS A 120 -10.76 -7.99 11.40
C HIS A 120 -10.37 -6.68 10.71
N LEU A 121 -11.12 -6.32 9.66
CA LEU A 121 -10.99 -5.02 9.03
C LEU A 121 -11.80 -3.99 9.83
N SER A 122 -11.18 -2.86 10.15
CA SER A 122 -11.83 -1.69 10.76
C SER A 122 -12.66 -0.97 9.70
N ARG A 123 -13.93 -1.37 9.56
CA ARG A 123 -14.83 -0.83 8.54
C ARG A 123 -15.58 0.38 9.07
N THR A 124 -15.53 1.47 8.31
CA THR A 124 -16.31 2.68 8.57
C THR A 124 -17.48 2.78 7.58
N GLN A 125 -18.31 3.82 7.73
CA GLN A 125 -19.37 4.16 6.77
C GLN A 125 -18.84 4.46 5.34
N ASP A 126 -17.54 4.68 5.21
CA ASP A 126 -16.85 5.06 3.98
C ASP A 126 -16.05 3.91 3.36
N THR A 127 -15.97 2.76 4.03
CA THR A 127 -15.28 1.57 3.52
C THR A 127 -16.09 0.87 2.41
N PRO A 128 -15.46 0.44 1.30
CA PRO A 128 -16.12 -0.36 0.28
C PRO A 128 -16.76 -1.64 0.82
N THR A 129 -17.96 -1.92 0.33
CA THR A 129 -18.73 -3.13 0.68
C THR A 129 -18.28 -4.35 -0.09
N ASP A 130 -17.70 -4.17 -1.29
CA ASP A 130 -17.00 -5.23 -2.01
C ASP A 130 -15.57 -5.33 -1.48
N ASN A 131 -15.20 -6.50 -0.97
CA ASN A 131 -13.86 -6.76 -0.45
C ASN A 131 -12.80 -6.69 -1.55
N LYS A 132 -13.15 -6.80 -2.84
CA LYS A 132 -12.17 -6.62 -3.93
C LYS A 132 -11.82 -5.16 -4.21
N GLU A 133 -12.60 -4.21 -3.67
CA GLU A 133 -12.38 -2.77 -3.84
C GLU A 133 -11.67 -2.14 -2.63
N ILE A 134 -11.43 -2.89 -1.55
CA ILE A 134 -10.68 -2.39 -0.40
C ILE A 134 -9.18 -2.39 -0.70
N VAL A 135 -8.49 -1.40 -0.14
CA VAL A 135 -7.05 -1.44 0.08
C VAL A 135 -6.83 -1.71 1.56
N VAL A 136 -5.88 -2.54 1.93
CA VAL A 136 -5.60 -2.92 3.32
C VAL A 136 -4.26 -2.35 3.75
N ASP A 137 -4.23 -1.74 4.94
CA ASP A 137 -3.01 -1.24 5.57
C ASP A 137 -2.27 -2.39 6.26
N LEU A 138 -1.21 -2.86 5.61
CA LEU A 138 -0.37 -3.92 6.16
C LEU A 138 0.74 -3.34 7.06
N ASN A 139 1.20 -2.13 6.74
CA ASN A 139 2.25 -1.44 7.49
C ASN A 139 1.86 -1.22 8.97
N GLU A 140 0.63 -0.80 9.24
CA GLU A 140 0.19 -0.60 10.62
C GLU A 140 0.15 -1.92 11.40
N LEU A 141 -0.38 -3.00 10.79
CA LEU A 141 -0.39 -4.33 11.40
C LEU A 141 1.03 -4.82 11.70
N GLN A 142 1.94 -4.69 10.74
CA GLN A 142 3.35 -5.03 10.87
C GLN A 142 4.03 -4.24 12.01
N THR A 143 3.67 -2.96 12.16
CA THR A 143 4.18 -2.08 13.23
C THR A 143 3.72 -2.54 14.61
N VAL A 144 2.44 -2.90 14.74
CA VAL A 144 1.88 -3.44 16.00
C VAL A 144 2.54 -4.77 16.36
N GLN A 145 2.69 -5.68 15.40
CA GLN A 145 3.35 -6.98 15.60
C GLN A 145 4.81 -6.81 16.04
N THR A 146 5.54 -5.95 15.35
CA THR A 146 6.93 -5.61 15.68
C THR A 146 7.08 -5.12 17.11
N ARG A 147 6.18 -4.23 17.57
CA ARG A 147 6.16 -3.75 18.96
C ARG A 147 5.95 -4.91 19.94
N ASN A 148 4.97 -5.77 19.68
CA ASN A 148 4.64 -6.91 20.55
C ASN A 148 5.81 -7.91 20.64
N ILE A 149 6.48 -8.20 19.52
CA ILE A 149 7.68 -9.06 19.47
C ILE A 149 8.79 -8.46 20.33
N ASN A 150 9.10 -7.17 20.14
CA ASN A 150 10.14 -6.48 20.91
C ASN A 150 9.84 -6.46 22.41
N ASP A 151 8.58 -6.21 22.78
CA ASP A 151 8.13 -6.23 24.17
C ASP A 151 8.16 -7.63 24.79
N PHE A 152 8.01 -8.68 23.99
CA PHE A 152 8.13 -10.06 24.45
C PHE A 152 9.59 -10.46 24.67
N PHE A 153 10.46 -10.16 23.71
CA PHE A 153 11.84 -10.64 23.72
C PHE A 153 12.81 -9.80 24.53
N LYS A 154 12.44 -8.56 24.93
CA LYS A 154 13.01 -7.56 25.88
C LYS A 154 14.51 -7.53 26.23
N SER A 155 15.21 -8.66 26.26
CA SER A 155 16.62 -8.82 26.64
C SER A 155 17.40 -9.86 25.81
N SER A 156 16.76 -10.61 24.90
CA SER A 156 17.37 -11.78 24.22
C SER A 156 17.65 -11.61 22.73
N MET A 157 17.05 -10.60 22.07
CA MET A 157 17.32 -10.33 20.65
C MET A 157 18.15 -9.06 20.47
N THR A 158 19.37 -9.26 20.00
CA THR A 158 20.32 -8.23 19.56
C THR A 158 19.80 -7.54 18.29
N LEU A 159 19.49 -6.23 18.36
CA LEU A 159 19.43 -5.24 17.26
C LEU A 159 18.61 -5.53 15.98
N SER A 160 18.10 -6.74 15.77
CA SER A 160 17.52 -7.23 14.51
C SER A 160 16.07 -7.72 14.63
N ALA A 161 15.58 -7.92 15.86
CA ALA A 161 14.17 -8.24 16.09
C ALA A 161 13.32 -7.00 15.83
N GLY A 162 12.31 -7.14 14.98
CA GLY A 162 11.40 -6.04 14.72
C GLY A 162 12.06 -4.84 14.02
N TRP A 163 13.09 -5.06 13.22
CA TRP A 163 13.69 -3.98 12.46
C TRP A 163 12.67 -3.45 11.44
N PRO A 164 12.50 -2.11 11.34
CA PRO A 164 11.31 -1.51 10.78
C PRO A 164 11.07 -1.88 9.32
N LEU A 165 9.88 -2.42 9.06
CA LEU A 165 9.32 -2.68 7.74
C LEU A 165 8.96 -1.35 7.08
N HIS A 166 9.97 -0.64 6.61
CA HIS A 166 9.88 0.71 6.04
C HIS A 166 9.21 0.79 4.67
N ALA A 167 8.55 -0.27 4.18
CA ALA A 167 7.96 -0.20 2.84
C ALA A 167 6.61 0.50 2.80
N TYR A 168 6.02 0.88 3.94
CA TYR A 168 4.69 1.50 3.98
C TYR A 168 3.67 0.68 3.18
N GLU A 169 3.71 -0.64 3.40
CA GLU A 169 3.04 -1.63 2.58
C GLU A 169 1.52 -1.51 2.69
N ALA A 170 0.89 -1.49 1.52
CA ALA A 170 -0.53 -1.59 1.35
C ALA A 170 -0.82 -2.71 0.35
N ILE A 171 -1.89 -3.47 0.57
CA ILE A 171 -2.28 -4.57 -0.31
C ILE A 171 -3.67 -4.34 -0.88
N ALA A 172 -3.85 -4.65 -2.16
CA ALA A 172 -5.15 -4.66 -2.82
C ALA A 172 -5.37 -6.02 -3.48
N PHE A 173 -6.64 -6.42 -3.66
CA PHE A 173 -6.93 -7.66 -4.38
C PHE A 173 -6.45 -7.55 -5.84
N GLN A 174 -6.80 -6.44 -6.51
CA GLN A 174 -6.45 -6.15 -7.89
C GLN A 174 -6.32 -4.63 -8.06
N VAL A 175 -5.67 -4.21 -9.14
CA VAL A 175 -5.61 -2.82 -9.58
C VAL A 175 -6.06 -2.76 -11.02
N LEU A 176 -7.15 -2.05 -11.29
CA LEU A 176 -7.70 -1.94 -12.64
C LEU A 176 -6.84 -0.99 -13.49
N PRO A 177 -6.82 -1.17 -14.83
CA PRO A 177 -6.23 -0.21 -15.76
C PRO A 177 -6.63 1.24 -15.47
N SER A 178 -7.91 1.45 -15.17
CA SER A 178 -8.48 2.77 -14.90
C SER A 178 -8.03 3.40 -13.58
N SER A 179 -7.41 2.64 -12.70
CA SER A 179 -6.85 3.13 -11.43
C SER A 179 -5.38 3.53 -11.54
N ILE A 180 -4.70 3.19 -12.64
CA ILE A 180 -3.28 3.50 -12.83
C ILE A 180 -3.16 4.89 -13.47
N ILE A 181 -2.51 5.83 -12.79
CA ILE A 181 -2.36 7.21 -13.24
C ILE A 181 -1.29 7.30 -14.34
N CYS A 182 -0.08 6.83 -14.02
CA CYS A 182 1.10 6.97 -14.86
C CYS A 182 2.19 6.00 -14.44
N ALA A 183 3.26 5.96 -15.25
CA ALA A 183 4.45 5.19 -14.98
C ALA A 183 5.72 6.01 -15.31
N ILE A 184 6.83 5.68 -14.68
CA ILE A 184 8.16 6.17 -15.05
C ILE A 184 9.16 5.02 -15.05
N LYS A 185 10.09 5.01 -16.01
CA LYS A 185 11.19 4.05 -16.02
C LYS A 185 12.15 4.35 -14.87
N CYS A 186 12.66 3.34 -14.20
CA CYS A 186 13.70 3.51 -13.19
C CYS A 186 14.76 2.40 -13.27
N THR A 187 15.95 2.71 -12.76
CA THR A 187 17.00 1.73 -12.51
C THR A 187 17.36 1.77 -11.04
N ARG A 188 17.59 0.59 -10.48
CA ARG A 188 18.08 0.46 -9.10
C ARG A 188 19.54 0.00 -9.12
N LYS A 189 20.38 0.65 -8.31
CA LYS A 189 21.79 0.29 -8.13
C LYS A 189 22.09 0.12 -6.65
N MET A 190 23.10 -0.69 -6.33
CA MET A 190 23.67 -0.74 -4.97
C MET A 190 24.09 0.67 -4.56
N ALA A 191 23.72 1.08 -3.36
CA ALA A 191 24.40 2.22 -2.73
C ALA A 191 25.80 1.74 -2.33
N GLU A 192 26.85 2.53 -2.58
CA GLU A 192 28.17 2.24 -2.01
C GLU A 192 28.01 2.16 -0.48
N GLU A 193 28.45 1.06 0.13
CA GLU A 193 28.39 0.82 1.57
C GLU A 193 29.10 1.97 2.31
N GLN A 194 28.34 2.92 2.85
CA GLN A 194 28.88 3.85 3.82
C GLN A 194 28.65 3.25 5.20
N LEU A 195 29.73 2.75 5.80
CA LEU A 195 29.85 2.17 7.15
C LEU A 195 29.41 3.11 8.31
N SER A 196 28.74 4.23 8.05
CA SER A 196 28.27 5.17 9.05
C SER A 196 26.75 5.12 9.19
N SER A 197 26.27 4.38 10.20
CA SER A 197 25.02 4.53 10.99
C SER A 197 23.67 4.88 10.32
N ALA A 198 23.59 5.03 9.00
CA ALA A 198 22.38 5.32 8.23
C ALA A 198 22.20 4.24 7.15
N SER A 199 21.32 3.32 7.48
CA SER A 199 20.89 2.15 6.72
C SER A 199 20.28 2.51 5.35
N VAL A 200 21.11 2.56 4.30
CA VAL A 200 20.71 2.77 2.90
C VAL A 200 21.14 1.53 2.10
N ASP A 201 20.17 0.75 1.58
CA ASP A 201 20.48 -0.45 0.78
C ASP A 201 20.80 -0.08 -0.67
N LYS A 202 19.91 0.71 -1.31
CA LYS A 202 19.99 0.95 -2.76
C LYS A 202 19.67 2.40 -3.12
N LYS A 203 20.08 2.77 -4.34
CA LYS A 203 19.73 4.04 -4.99
C LYS A 203 18.82 3.79 -6.17
N ILE A 204 17.84 4.67 -6.37
CA ILE A 204 16.97 4.67 -7.53
C ILE A 204 17.26 5.91 -8.37
N THR A 205 17.36 5.70 -9.68
CA THR A 205 17.41 6.76 -10.68
C THR A 205 16.22 6.63 -11.59
N LEU A 206 15.48 7.72 -11.81
CA LEU A 206 14.33 7.79 -12.70
C LEU A 206 14.77 8.24 -14.10
N HIS A 207 14.21 7.63 -15.15
CA HIS A 207 14.63 7.82 -16.54
C HIS A 207 13.46 8.19 -17.45
N GLY A 208 13.77 8.92 -18.51
CA GLY A 208 12.81 9.28 -19.55
C GLY A 208 11.66 10.15 -19.04
N ASP A 209 10.61 10.27 -19.84
CA ASP A 209 9.42 11.05 -19.49
C ASP A 209 8.40 10.21 -18.70
N ILE A 210 7.55 10.91 -17.94
CA ILE A 210 6.42 10.29 -17.25
C ILE A 210 5.42 9.85 -18.31
N MET A 211 5.17 8.54 -18.40
CA MET A 211 4.21 7.93 -19.31
C MET A 211 2.83 8.00 -18.67
N GLN A 212 1.94 8.83 -19.21
CA GLN A 212 0.58 8.97 -18.70
C GLN A 212 -0.33 7.86 -19.24
N ASN A 213 -1.23 7.35 -18.41
CA ASN A 213 -2.18 6.34 -18.82
C ASN A 213 -3.47 6.99 -19.36
N LEU A 214 -3.75 6.80 -20.65
CA LEU A 214 -4.97 7.32 -21.28
C LEU A 214 -6.25 6.61 -20.82
N ASN A 215 -6.13 5.43 -20.20
CA ASN A 215 -7.27 4.67 -19.66
C ASN A 215 -7.60 5.08 -18.22
N PHE A 216 -6.81 5.96 -17.59
CA PHE A 216 -7.06 6.43 -16.23
C PHE A 216 -8.41 7.12 -16.11
N CYS A 217 -9.16 6.80 -15.05
CA CYS A 217 -10.42 7.46 -14.73
C CYS A 217 -10.26 8.34 -13.50
N ASP A 218 -10.52 9.64 -13.65
CA ASP A 218 -10.50 10.60 -12.54
C ASP A 218 -11.60 10.33 -11.49
N ALA A 219 -12.55 9.42 -11.75
CA ALA A 219 -13.62 9.12 -10.81
C ALA A 219 -13.90 7.62 -10.66
N GLN A 220 -14.12 7.17 -9.42
CA GLN A 220 -14.60 5.82 -9.12
C GLN A 220 -15.89 5.88 -8.31
N ILE A 221 -16.87 5.09 -8.73
CA ILE A 221 -18.12 4.89 -7.98
C ILE A 221 -17.94 3.67 -7.09
N LEU A 222 -18.20 3.83 -5.79
CA LEU A 222 -18.13 2.77 -4.79
C LEU A 222 -19.46 2.60 -4.10
N LYS A 223 -19.74 1.36 -3.69
CA LYS A 223 -20.82 1.06 -2.76
C LYS A 223 -20.26 0.93 -1.35
N VAL A 224 -20.65 1.81 -0.44
CA VAL A 224 -20.13 1.90 0.94
C VAL A 224 -21.25 1.80 1.98
N GLY A 225 -20.89 1.57 3.23
CA GLY A 225 -21.81 1.55 4.37
C GLY A 225 -22.14 0.14 4.89
N ALA A 226 -22.88 0.09 6.00
CA ALA A 226 -23.30 -1.17 6.63
C ALA A 226 -24.54 -1.77 5.93
N ALA A 227 -24.82 -3.06 6.17
CA ALA A 227 -25.91 -3.81 5.52
C ALA A 227 -27.28 -3.11 5.54
N HIS A 228 -27.56 -2.31 6.58
CA HIS A 228 -28.82 -1.59 6.75
C HIS A 228 -28.81 -0.14 6.24
N HIS A 229 -27.66 0.39 5.82
CA HIS A 229 -27.47 1.77 5.33
C HIS A 229 -26.41 1.82 4.22
N LEU A 230 -26.71 1.17 3.10
CA LEU A 230 -25.85 1.15 1.91
C LEU A 230 -26.05 2.42 1.08
N ARG A 231 -24.96 3.03 0.63
CA ARG A 231 -25.00 4.18 -0.29
C ARG A 231 -23.96 4.06 -1.39
N TYR A 232 -24.23 4.69 -2.52
CA TYR A 232 -23.20 4.92 -3.53
C TYR A 232 -22.50 6.24 -3.26
N THR A 233 -21.20 6.28 -3.51
CA THR A 233 -20.37 7.47 -3.38
C THR A 233 -19.38 7.50 -4.52
N THR A 234 -18.97 8.71 -4.91
CA THR A 234 -17.95 8.90 -5.94
C THR A 234 -16.68 9.42 -5.26
N ILE A 235 -15.54 8.80 -5.56
CA ILE A 235 -14.22 9.36 -5.25
C ILE A 235 -13.75 10.09 -6.50
N ASP A 236 -13.31 11.34 -6.33
CA ASP A 236 -12.62 12.13 -7.35
C ASP A 236 -11.11 12.05 -7.11
N TYR A 237 -10.39 11.48 -8.07
CA TYR A 237 -8.94 11.27 -8.08
C TYR A 237 -8.16 12.35 -8.83
N SER A 238 -8.80 13.44 -9.28
CA SER A 238 -8.14 14.51 -10.02
C SER A 238 -6.98 15.13 -9.23
N LEU A 239 -7.14 15.25 -7.91
CA LEU A 239 -6.10 15.73 -7.01
C LEU A 239 -4.94 14.73 -6.93
N GLN A 240 -5.24 13.44 -6.75
CA GLN A 240 -4.26 12.36 -6.67
C GLN A 240 -3.47 12.23 -7.98
N ARG A 241 -4.11 12.39 -9.13
CA ARG A 241 -3.41 12.45 -10.43
C ARG A 241 -2.39 13.59 -10.46
N THR A 242 -2.82 14.79 -10.11
CA THR A 242 -1.95 15.99 -10.12
C THR A 242 -0.77 15.82 -9.16
N GLN A 243 -1.05 15.35 -7.95
CA GLN A 243 -0.04 15.09 -6.91
C GLN A 243 0.95 14.00 -7.33
N ALA A 244 0.49 12.90 -7.93
CA ALA A 244 1.37 11.82 -8.36
C ALA A 244 2.36 12.28 -9.45
N ILE A 245 1.87 13.01 -10.45
CA ILE A 245 2.71 13.56 -11.52
C ILE A 245 3.72 14.57 -10.95
N GLN A 246 3.28 15.42 -10.02
CA GLN A 246 4.16 16.37 -9.34
C GLN A 246 5.26 15.65 -8.54
N GLN A 247 4.90 14.68 -7.70
CA GLN A 247 5.86 13.91 -6.90
C GLN A 247 6.91 13.23 -7.78
N LEU A 248 6.50 12.56 -8.86
CA LEU A 248 7.41 11.94 -9.82
C LEU A 248 8.33 12.96 -10.51
N THR A 249 7.78 14.13 -10.87
CA THR A 249 8.54 15.20 -11.52
C THR A 249 9.59 15.80 -10.59
N GLU A 250 9.24 16.01 -9.32
CA GLU A 250 10.16 16.51 -8.29
C GLU A 250 11.26 15.50 -7.99
N LEU A 251 10.90 14.23 -7.81
CA LEU A 251 11.86 13.16 -7.54
C LEU A 251 12.82 12.90 -8.69
N LYS A 252 12.36 13.02 -9.95
CA LYS A 252 13.24 12.95 -11.12
C LYS A 252 14.35 14.01 -11.08
N LYS A 253 14.14 15.17 -10.44
CA LYS A 253 15.15 16.22 -10.29
C LYS A 253 16.22 15.90 -9.23
N MET A 254 15.94 14.98 -8.30
CA MET A 254 16.84 14.69 -7.18
C MET A 254 18.01 13.75 -7.56
N ASN A 255 18.01 13.17 -8.77
CA ASN A 255 18.98 12.25 -9.38
C ASN A 255 19.29 10.95 -8.61
N ASP A 256 19.42 10.99 -7.27
CA ASP A 256 19.72 9.87 -6.39
C ASP A 256 18.70 9.79 -5.23
N ILE A 257 17.69 8.94 -5.37
CA ILE A 257 16.72 8.68 -4.29
C ILE A 257 17.21 7.47 -3.49
N LYS A 258 17.42 7.66 -2.19
CA LYS A 258 17.84 6.60 -1.27
C LYS A 258 16.63 5.74 -0.89
N THR A 259 16.76 4.41 -0.98
CA THR A 259 15.75 3.49 -0.47
C THR A 259 16.06 3.09 0.97
N PRO A 260 15.03 2.82 1.80
CA PRO A 260 15.23 2.14 3.08
C PRO A 260 16.02 0.83 2.93
N ASN A 261 16.73 0.44 3.99
CA ASN A 261 17.50 -0.81 3.98
C ASN A 261 16.60 -2.05 4.00
N ARG A 262 16.97 -3.10 3.25
CA ARG A 262 16.31 -4.41 3.28
C ARG A 262 16.87 -5.23 4.42
N HIS A 263 16.21 -5.21 5.57
CA HIS A 263 16.43 -6.21 6.59
C HIS A 263 15.14 -7.01 6.75
N TYR A 264 15.10 -8.17 6.06
CA TYR A 264 14.09 -9.22 6.07
C TYR A 264 12.62 -8.84 6.37
N GLY A 265 11.77 -9.10 5.37
CA GLY A 265 10.32 -9.04 5.47
C GLY A 265 9.77 -8.34 4.24
N PHE A 266 9.76 -9.04 3.12
CA PHE A 266 9.01 -8.72 1.90
C PHE A 266 9.01 -9.98 1.07
N GLY A 267 7.97 -10.80 1.23
CA GLY A 267 7.69 -12.04 0.52
C GLY A 267 7.47 -11.90 -0.99
N GLY A 268 8.23 -11.08 -1.70
CA GLY A 268 8.06 -10.78 -3.11
C GLY A 268 9.16 -11.34 -4.00
N LYS A 269 9.21 -12.66 -4.22
CA LYS A 269 9.74 -13.13 -5.51
C LYS A 269 8.71 -12.76 -6.58
N THR A 270 8.90 -11.62 -7.24
CA THR A 270 8.30 -11.39 -8.55
C THR A 270 8.97 -12.35 -9.53
N PHE A 271 8.33 -13.48 -9.79
CA PHE A 271 8.68 -14.36 -10.91
C PHE A 271 8.08 -13.84 -12.21
#